data_AF-A0A661VEG1-F1
#
_entry.id   AF-A0A661VEG1-F1
#
_cell.length_a   1.000
_cell.length_b   1.000
_cell.length_c   1.000
_cell.angle_alpha   90.00
_cell.angle_beta   90.00
_cell.angle_gamma   90.00
#
_symmetry.space_group_name_H-M   'P 1'
#
loop_
_entity.id
_entity.type
_entity.pdbx_description
1 polymer ?
#
loop_
_entity_poly.entity_id
_entity_poly.type
_entity_poly.pdbx_seq_one_letter_code
_entity_poly.pdbx_strand_id
1 'polypeptide(L)'
;MSKVKVAECLLVQVWKRQLVEKGRMVTDSGERLQVIYPGRENKDSGPDFIGAIISTADGVLLRGDVELHSRAGDWKSHGHNRDPSYNDVILQVVWDGDRAAELQSGKKVPTLSLRHCLKGSLDDVRYWADLPMVPSGPCYNAGQRLGDSEMGRLLDEAGEERFRLKTGHFAEAMGKRLPSQVLFEGIMGALGYSKNKEFFEELARCLPLAVLEGFCLGKPPQEQVKVLKALLLGRAGLLVVGGDGELERIWSCLGDGEAMDSSLWRVFRVRPENHPARRLVGAAYLLARFAEAGLSERVLQLVGQARPGTSWLDSSFMVSAPEPCSGSECSLIGQGRAREIVINIILP
;
A
#
# COMPACT_ATOMS: atom_id res chain seq x y z
N MET A 1 5.75 -0.46 45.99
CA MET A 1 4.58 -0.82 45.16
C MET A 1 5.10 -1.32 43.83
N SER A 2 4.83 -2.58 43.46
CA SER A 2 5.28 -3.10 42.16
C SER A 2 4.61 -2.32 41.03
N LYS A 3 5.38 -1.90 40.03
CA LYS A 3 4.81 -1.26 38.84
C LYS A 3 3.96 -2.31 38.11
N VAL A 4 2.65 -2.08 38.03
CA VAL A 4 1.74 -2.93 37.25
C VAL A 4 2.19 -2.88 35.79
N LYS A 5 2.60 -4.03 35.25
CA LYS A 5 2.97 -4.17 33.85
C LYS A 5 1.70 -4.35 33.03
N VAL A 6 1.47 -3.46 32.07
CA VAL A 6 0.35 -3.54 31.12
C VAL A 6 0.91 -3.91 29.75
N ALA A 7 0.24 -4.84 29.06
CA ALA A 7 0.64 -5.26 27.72
C ALA A 7 0.19 -4.24 26.66
N GLU A 8 1.00 -4.06 25.61
CA GLU A 8 0.71 -3.11 24.52
C GLU A 8 -0.58 -3.46 23.78
N CYS A 9 -0.91 -4.75 23.64
CA CYS A 9 -2.19 -5.18 23.07
C CYS A 9 -3.40 -4.61 23.83
N LEU A 10 -3.31 -4.42 25.15
CA LEU A 10 -4.36 -3.79 25.93
C LEU A 10 -4.40 -2.28 25.66
N LEU A 11 -3.23 -1.61 25.55
CA LEU A 11 -3.18 -0.18 25.21
C LEU A 11 -3.80 0.11 23.85
N VAL A 12 -3.53 -0.75 22.86
CA VAL A 12 -4.17 -0.70 21.54
C VAL A 12 -5.70 -0.76 21.69
N GLN A 13 -6.24 -1.64 22.55
CA GLN A 13 -7.68 -1.68 22.80
C GLN A 13 -8.20 -0.44 23.52
N VAL A 14 -7.50 0.07 24.52
CA VAL A 14 -7.86 1.30 25.23
C VAL A 14 -7.97 2.46 24.26
N TRP A 15 -6.95 2.64 23.42
CA TRP A 15 -6.91 3.70 22.42
C TRP A 15 -7.98 3.50 21.34
N LYS A 16 -8.04 2.32 20.71
CA LYS A 16 -8.99 2.02 19.64
C LYS A 16 -10.44 2.27 20.04
N ARG A 17 -10.81 1.88 21.26
CA ARG A 17 -12.18 2.00 21.81
C ARG A 17 -12.39 3.32 22.55
N GLN A 18 -11.35 4.14 22.68
CA GLN A 18 -11.36 5.39 23.44
C GLN A 18 -11.91 5.16 24.87
N LEU A 19 -11.39 4.14 25.57
CA LEU A 19 -11.74 3.81 26.97
C LEU A 19 -11.05 4.75 27.97
N VAL A 20 -11.06 6.04 27.65
CA VAL A 20 -10.47 7.12 28.42
C VAL A 20 -11.54 8.08 28.90
N GLU A 21 -11.36 8.65 30.09
CA GLU A 21 -12.27 9.63 30.65
C GLU A 21 -12.13 10.97 29.92
N LYS A 22 -13.25 11.52 29.47
CA LYS A 22 -13.27 12.78 28.73
C LYS A 22 -12.63 13.90 29.56
N GLY A 23 -11.74 14.66 28.94
CA GLY A 23 -11.06 15.79 29.58
C GLY A 23 -9.87 15.44 30.47
N ARG A 24 -9.53 14.14 30.63
CA ARG A 24 -8.35 13.70 31.40
C ARG A 24 -7.09 13.49 30.58
N MET A 25 -7.18 13.48 29.25
CA MET A 25 -6.03 13.33 28.37
C MET A 25 -5.18 14.60 28.39
N VAL A 26 -4.06 14.54 29.11
CA VAL A 26 -3.07 15.61 29.24
C VAL A 26 -1.69 15.04 28.93
N THR A 27 -0.94 15.73 28.07
CA THR A 27 0.41 15.34 27.66
C THR A 27 1.45 15.63 28.74
N ASP A 28 2.68 15.16 28.54
CA ASP A 28 3.86 15.52 29.33
C ASP A 28 4.17 17.03 29.32
N SER A 29 3.77 17.75 28.26
CA SER A 29 3.86 19.22 28.19
C SER A 29 2.73 19.96 28.92
N GLY A 30 1.76 19.23 29.50
CA GLY A 30 0.59 19.82 30.17
C GLY A 30 -0.54 20.23 29.23
N GLU A 31 -0.43 19.91 27.94
CA GLU A 31 -1.45 20.23 26.94
C GLU A 31 -2.61 19.23 27.01
N ARG A 32 -3.85 19.74 27.01
CA ARG A 32 -5.04 18.89 27.00
C ARG A 32 -5.40 18.51 25.57
N LEU A 33 -5.69 17.23 25.36
CA LEU A 33 -6.05 16.67 24.07
C LEU A 33 -7.49 16.15 24.05
N GLN A 34 -8.11 16.21 22.87
CA GLN A 34 -9.36 15.53 22.55
C GLN A 34 -9.18 14.71 21.28
N VAL A 35 -9.40 13.40 21.36
CA VAL A 35 -9.37 12.53 20.18
C VAL A 35 -10.67 12.70 19.41
N ILE A 36 -10.57 13.19 18.17
CA ILE A 36 -11.69 13.27 17.22
C ILE A 36 -11.78 11.97 16.45
N TYR A 37 -10.63 11.42 16.04
CA TYR A 37 -10.50 10.13 15.38
C TYR A 37 -9.22 9.43 15.85
N PRO A 38 -9.28 8.21 16.42
CA PRO A 38 -8.09 7.52 16.95
C PRO A 38 -7.09 7.06 15.88
N GLY A 39 -7.46 7.15 14.60
CA GLY A 39 -6.72 6.56 13.50
C GLY A 39 -7.20 5.15 13.15
N ARG A 40 -6.71 4.62 12.03
CA ARG A 40 -6.89 3.21 11.66
C ARG A 40 -5.77 2.41 12.26
N GLU A 41 -6.11 1.33 12.98
CA GLU A 41 -5.12 0.37 13.46
C GLU A 41 -4.29 -0.14 12.28
N ASN A 42 -2.99 0.10 12.34
CA ASN A 42 -2.02 -0.39 11.39
C ASN A 42 -1.65 -1.81 11.79
N LYS A 43 -1.77 -2.72 10.83
CA LYS A 43 -1.32 -4.10 11.02
C LYS A 43 0.01 -4.35 10.32
N ASP A 44 0.47 -3.44 9.47
CA ASP A 44 1.75 -3.56 8.78
C ASP A 44 2.88 -2.93 9.62
N SER A 45 4.04 -2.69 9.02
CA SER A 45 5.13 -1.94 9.64
C SER A 45 4.78 -0.46 9.83
N GLY A 46 5.45 0.20 10.76
CA GLY A 46 5.26 1.62 11.06
C GLY A 46 4.41 1.84 12.32
N PRO A 47 3.84 3.04 12.49
CA PRO A 47 3.08 3.39 13.69
C PRO A 47 1.85 2.52 13.91
N ASP A 48 1.45 2.29 15.16
CA ASP A 48 0.30 1.46 15.53
C ASP A 48 -1.05 1.96 14.98
N PHE A 49 -1.24 3.28 14.84
CA PHE A 49 -2.45 3.87 14.26
C PHE A 49 -2.11 4.96 13.24
N ILE A 50 -2.72 4.87 12.06
CA ILE A 50 -2.47 5.78 10.95
C ILE A 50 -3.61 6.79 10.80
N GLY A 51 -3.25 8.06 10.65
CA GLY A 51 -4.16 9.15 10.28
C GLY A 51 -5.18 9.50 11.35
N ALA A 52 -4.76 9.50 12.62
CA ALA A 52 -5.51 10.06 13.73
C ALA A 52 -5.77 11.57 13.55
N ILE A 53 -6.86 12.03 14.17
CA ILE A 53 -7.22 13.46 14.25
C ILE A 53 -7.43 13.80 15.72
N ILE A 54 -6.61 14.72 16.23
CA ILE A 54 -6.58 15.12 17.64
C ILE A 54 -6.74 16.63 17.71
N SER A 55 -7.67 17.11 18.53
CA SER A 55 -7.83 18.53 18.84
C SER A 55 -7.03 18.87 20.10
N THR A 56 -6.27 19.95 20.04
CA THR A 56 -5.65 20.61 21.19
C THR A 56 -6.65 21.51 21.93
N ALA A 57 -6.25 22.03 23.09
CA ALA A 57 -7.11 22.85 23.94
C ALA A 57 -7.53 24.20 23.31
N ASP A 58 -6.70 24.74 22.40
CA ASP A 58 -6.97 25.96 21.62
C ASP A 58 -7.76 25.70 20.32
N GLY A 59 -8.14 24.45 20.07
CA GLY A 59 -8.98 24.06 18.92
C GLY A 59 -8.21 23.76 17.63
N VAL A 60 -6.87 23.68 17.68
CA VAL A 60 -6.07 23.25 16.53
C VAL A 60 -6.26 21.76 16.29
N LEU A 61 -6.49 21.38 15.03
CA LEU A 61 -6.60 19.98 14.62
C LEU A 61 -5.25 19.46 14.14
N LEU A 62 -4.66 18.56 14.91
CA LEU A 62 -3.49 17.78 14.54
C LEU A 62 -3.93 16.55 13.74
N ARG A 63 -3.23 16.29 12.63
CA ARG A 63 -3.42 15.11 11.80
C ARG A 63 -2.08 14.39 11.63
N GLY A 64 -2.08 13.09 11.90
CA GLY A 64 -0.90 12.24 11.78
C GLY A 64 -1.10 10.92 12.50
N ASP A 65 -0.01 10.25 12.83
CA ASP A 65 -0.03 8.89 13.34
C ASP A 65 0.13 8.84 14.87
N VAL A 66 -0.21 7.70 15.46
CA VAL A 66 -0.11 7.47 16.91
C VAL A 66 0.61 6.16 17.15
N GLU A 67 1.57 6.18 18.06
CA GLU A 67 2.38 5.03 18.44
C GLU A 67 2.19 4.70 19.92
N LEU A 68 2.07 3.41 20.25
CA LEU A 68 1.77 2.94 21.58
C LEU A 68 2.88 2.07 22.15
N HIS A 69 3.32 2.39 23.37
CA HIS A 69 4.28 1.54 24.09
C HIS A 69 3.90 1.33 25.55
N SER A 70 4.43 0.26 26.15
CA SER A 70 4.32 0.08 27.61
C SER A 70 4.99 1.23 28.37
N ARG A 71 6.16 1.68 27.90
CA ARG A 71 6.93 2.76 28.54
C ARG A 71 7.42 3.76 27.50
N ALA A 72 7.52 5.04 27.89
CA ALA A 72 8.03 6.09 27.01
C ALA A 72 9.42 5.80 26.42
N GLY A 73 10.30 5.14 27.20
CA GLY A 73 11.64 4.77 26.75
C GLY A 73 11.68 3.69 25.65
N ASP A 74 10.58 2.95 25.46
CA ASP A 74 10.53 1.87 24.48
C ASP A 74 10.56 2.41 23.04
N TRP A 75 10.17 3.68 22.83
CA TRP A 75 10.36 4.39 21.55
C TRP A 75 11.78 4.30 21.01
N LYS A 76 12.77 4.57 21.88
CA LYS A 76 14.19 4.54 21.51
C LYS A 76 14.73 3.10 21.49
N SER A 77 14.24 2.22 22.36
CA SER A 77 14.71 0.83 22.41
C SER A 77 14.30 0.05 21.15
N HIS A 78 13.14 0.35 20.60
CA HIS A 78 12.65 -0.20 19.33
C HIS A 78 13.24 0.51 18.10
N GLY A 79 13.99 1.60 18.30
CA GLY A 79 14.69 2.31 17.23
C GLY A 79 13.82 3.25 16.39
N HIS A 80 12.58 3.54 16.82
CA HIS A 80 11.66 4.43 16.08
C HIS A 80 12.23 5.84 15.92
N ASN A 81 13.09 6.29 16.83
CA ASN A 81 13.79 7.57 16.74
C ASN A 81 14.79 7.67 15.57
N ARG A 82 15.03 6.57 14.84
CA ARG A 82 15.92 6.51 13.67
C ARG A 82 15.19 6.10 12.39
N ASP A 83 13.90 5.78 12.51
CA ASP A 83 13.11 5.26 11.41
C ASP A 83 12.23 6.37 10.82
N PRO A 84 12.43 6.76 9.55
CA PRO A 84 11.66 7.83 8.93
C PRO A 84 10.17 7.48 8.76
N SER A 85 9.77 6.21 8.82
CA SER A 85 8.36 5.81 8.75
C SER A 85 7.51 6.28 9.95
N TYR A 86 8.16 6.77 11.01
CA TYR A 86 7.50 7.33 12.19
C TYR A 86 7.46 8.86 12.18
N ASN A 87 7.94 9.54 11.13
CA ASN A 87 8.01 11.00 11.09
C ASN A 87 6.65 11.70 11.06
N ASP A 88 5.58 10.99 10.72
CA ASP A 88 4.20 11.50 10.75
C ASP A 88 3.51 11.29 12.12
N VAL A 89 4.20 10.69 13.10
CA VAL A 89 3.64 10.51 14.44
C VAL A 89 3.44 11.87 15.13
N ILE A 90 2.21 12.10 15.61
CA ILE A 90 1.80 13.32 16.30
C ILE A 90 1.58 13.11 17.80
N LEU A 91 1.50 11.85 18.26
CA LEU A 91 1.33 11.53 19.66
C LEU A 91 1.98 10.17 19.97
N GLN A 92 2.81 10.12 21.02
CA GLN A 92 3.19 8.87 21.67
C GLN A 92 2.21 8.60 22.80
N VAL A 93 1.64 7.40 22.86
CA VAL A 93 0.72 6.99 23.93
C VAL A 93 1.38 5.88 24.73
N VAL A 94 1.46 6.04 26.05
CA VAL A 94 2.17 5.09 26.91
C VAL A 94 1.32 4.66 28.10
N TRP A 95 1.60 3.49 28.65
CA TRP A 95 1.05 3.14 29.96
C TRP A 95 1.66 4.01 31.07
N ASP A 96 2.98 4.07 31.16
CA ASP A 96 3.70 4.80 32.21
C ASP A 96 4.92 5.54 31.62
N GLY A 97 5.02 6.83 31.92
CA GLY A 97 6.12 7.70 31.47
C GLY A 97 5.64 9.06 31.01
N ASP A 98 6.56 10.01 31.02
CA ASP A 98 6.36 11.44 30.80
C ASP A 98 7.48 12.05 29.94
N ARG A 99 8.09 11.22 29.08
CA ARG A 99 9.17 11.65 28.20
C ARG A 99 8.65 11.78 26.78
N ALA A 100 8.69 12.99 26.23
CA ALA A 100 8.48 13.23 24.80
C ALA A 100 9.36 12.30 23.93
N ALA A 101 8.75 11.74 22.89
CA ALA A 101 9.47 11.03 21.85
C ALA A 101 10.20 12.03 20.93
N GLU A 102 11.31 11.58 20.35
CA GLU A 102 12.05 12.34 19.33
C GLU A 102 12.03 11.53 18.04
N LEU A 103 11.54 12.15 16.98
CA LEU A 103 11.47 11.56 15.65
C LEU A 103 12.84 11.57 15.00
N GLN A 104 13.01 10.76 13.95
CA GLN A 104 14.20 10.81 13.11
C GLN A 104 14.41 12.21 12.51
N SER A 105 13.34 12.94 12.20
CA SER A 105 13.37 14.34 11.75
C SER A 105 13.84 15.36 12.81
N GLY A 106 14.07 14.94 14.05
CA GLY A 106 14.43 15.82 15.18
C GLY A 106 13.23 16.54 15.82
N LYS A 107 12.03 16.41 15.26
CA LYS A 107 10.79 16.91 15.87
C LYS A 107 10.48 16.13 17.15
N LYS A 108 10.06 16.85 18.19
CA LYS A 108 9.55 16.24 19.43
C LYS A 108 8.06 15.96 19.30
N VAL A 109 7.66 14.80 19.82
CA VAL A 109 6.27 14.34 19.86
C VAL A 109 5.83 14.30 21.32
N PRO A 110 4.68 14.90 21.67
CA PRO A 110 4.16 14.84 23.02
C PRO A 110 3.81 13.41 23.41
N THR A 111 3.91 13.11 24.70
CA THR A 111 3.62 11.80 25.27
C THR A 111 2.41 11.87 26.18
N LEU A 112 1.40 11.02 25.92
CA LEU A 112 0.21 10.86 26.73
C LEU A 112 0.30 9.58 27.57
N SER A 113 0.24 9.73 28.89
CA SER A 113 0.16 8.59 29.82
C SER A 113 -1.29 8.17 30.07
N LEU A 114 -1.65 6.93 29.72
CA LEU A 114 -3.01 6.41 29.92
C LEU A 114 -3.32 6.02 31.36
N ARG A 115 -2.31 5.82 32.22
CA ARG A 115 -2.47 5.36 33.61
C ARG A 115 -3.45 6.22 34.42
N HIS A 116 -3.53 7.51 34.14
CA HIS A 116 -4.39 8.46 34.85
C HIS A 116 -5.63 8.88 34.04
N CYS A 117 -5.78 8.33 32.83
CA CYS A 117 -6.81 8.70 31.89
C CYS A 117 -7.90 7.64 31.73
N LEU A 118 -7.76 6.45 32.32
CA LEU A 118 -8.71 5.35 32.12
C LEU A 118 -10.12 5.71 32.58
N LYS A 119 -11.11 5.26 31.80
CA LYS A 119 -12.52 5.30 32.19
C LYS A 119 -12.81 4.16 33.17
N GLY A 120 -12.50 4.32 34.45
CA GLY A 120 -12.70 3.27 35.46
C GLY A 120 -11.40 2.52 35.80
N SER A 121 -11.54 1.36 36.46
CA SER A 121 -10.38 0.57 36.89
C SER A 121 -9.70 -0.14 35.72
N LEU A 122 -8.45 -0.59 35.93
CA LEU A 122 -7.75 -1.39 34.93
C LEU A 122 -8.49 -2.70 34.60
N ASP A 123 -9.19 -3.28 35.58
CA ASP A 123 -9.96 -4.50 35.38
C ASP A 123 -11.24 -4.25 34.58
N ASP A 124 -11.92 -3.11 34.77
CA ASP A 124 -13.05 -2.69 33.92
C ASP A 124 -12.62 -2.55 32.46
N VAL A 125 -11.45 -1.91 32.24
CA VAL A 125 -10.91 -1.69 30.91
C VAL A 125 -10.51 -3.01 30.23
N ARG A 126 -9.94 -3.95 30.97
CA ARG A 126 -9.66 -5.32 30.47
C ARG A 126 -10.95 -6.00 30.03
N TYR A 127 -11.96 -5.98 30.88
CA TYR A 127 -13.25 -6.57 30.57
C TYR A 127 -13.86 -5.97 29.29
N TRP A 128 -13.86 -4.65 29.13
CA TRP A 128 -14.40 -4.02 27.92
C TRP A 128 -13.54 -4.22 26.67
N ALA A 129 -12.22 -4.40 26.83
CA ALA A 129 -11.32 -4.71 25.73
C ALA A 129 -11.65 -6.06 25.08
N ASP A 130 -12.12 -7.02 25.88
CA ASP A 130 -12.50 -8.38 25.44
C ASP A 130 -13.88 -8.46 24.77
N LEU A 131 -14.73 -7.44 24.97
CA LEU A 131 -16.07 -7.43 24.36
C LEU A 131 -16.00 -7.22 22.84
N PRO A 132 -16.88 -7.84 22.05
CA PRO A 132 -16.97 -7.59 20.61
C PRO A 132 -17.14 -6.08 20.31
N MET A 133 -16.33 -5.56 19.39
CA MET A 133 -16.41 -4.15 19.00
C MET A 133 -17.33 -3.98 17.79
N VAL A 134 -18.36 -3.14 17.93
CA VAL A 134 -19.12 -2.66 16.77
C VAL A 134 -18.26 -1.62 16.05
N PRO A 135 -18.08 -1.69 14.73
CA PRO A 135 -17.31 -0.68 14.02
C PRO A 135 -17.92 0.72 14.24
N SER A 136 -17.09 1.68 14.64
CA SER A 136 -17.53 3.02 15.07
C SER A 136 -16.95 4.16 14.24
N GLY A 137 -16.41 3.85 13.05
CA GLY A 137 -15.85 4.87 12.16
C GLY A 137 -16.91 5.90 11.77
N PRO A 138 -16.53 7.18 11.51
CA PRO A 138 -17.48 8.23 11.19
C PRO A 138 -18.35 7.91 9.96
N CYS A 139 -17.84 7.08 9.05
CA CYS A 139 -18.56 6.63 7.86
C CYS A 139 -19.48 5.41 8.11
N TYR A 140 -19.44 4.76 9.28
CA TYR A 140 -20.13 3.47 9.51
C TYR A 140 -21.63 3.54 9.27
N ASN A 141 -22.29 4.58 9.80
CA ASN A 141 -23.72 4.81 9.59
C ASN A 141 -24.00 5.85 8.49
N ALA A 142 -23.01 6.20 7.66
CA ALA A 142 -23.18 7.26 6.68
C ALA A 142 -24.29 6.97 5.67
N GLY A 143 -24.44 5.71 5.23
CA GLY A 143 -25.53 5.29 4.34
C GLY A 143 -26.91 5.51 4.97
N GLN A 144 -27.08 5.18 6.26
CA GLN A 144 -28.33 5.42 6.98
C GLN A 144 -28.61 6.92 7.21
N ARG A 145 -27.56 7.72 7.48
CA ARG A 145 -27.70 9.15 7.74
C ARG A 145 -27.97 9.99 6.49
N LEU A 146 -27.36 9.62 5.36
CA LEU A 146 -27.41 10.38 4.12
C LEU A 146 -28.47 9.84 3.14
N GLY A 147 -28.79 8.55 3.22
CA GLY A 147 -29.60 7.85 2.22
C GLY A 147 -28.82 7.52 0.95
N ASP A 148 -29.34 6.58 0.15
CA ASP A 148 -28.64 6.02 -1.00
C ASP A 148 -28.32 7.07 -2.09
N SER A 149 -29.22 8.03 -2.31
CA SER A 149 -29.04 9.06 -3.34
C SER A 149 -27.88 10.01 -3.01
N GLU A 150 -27.84 10.52 -1.78
CA GLU A 150 -26.79 11.45 -1.36
C GLU A 150 -25.44 10.73 -1.19
N MET A 151 -25.47 9.49 -0.72
CA MET A 151 -24.29 8.63 -0.71
C MET A 151 -23.75 8.39 -2.12
N GLY A 152 -24.62 8.10 -3.09
CA GLY A 152 -24.25 7.93 -4.49
C GLY A 152 -23.57 9.19 -5.03
N ARG A 153 -24.20 10.36 -4.84
CA ARG A 153 -23.62 11.66 -5.25
C ARG A 153 -22.24 11.90 -4.66
N LEU A 154 -22.06 11.66 -3.35
CA LEU A 154 -20.76 11.83 -2.69
C LEU A 154 -19.69 10.87 -3.22
N LEU A 155 -20.06 9.62 -3.51
CA LEU A 155 -19.14 8.64 -4.07
C LEU A 155 -18.76 8.99 -5.52
N ASP A 156 -19.71 9.49 -6.31
CA ASP A 156 -19.46 9.95 -7.67
C ASP A 156 -18.53 11.17 -7.67
N GLU A 157 -18.80 12.18 -6.84
CA GLU A 157 -17.93 13.37 -6.69
C GLU A 157 -16.51 12.99 -6.24
N ALA A 158 -16.38 12.09 -5.26
CA ALA A 158 -15.08 11.60 -4.82
C ALA A 158 -14.37 10.75 -5.89
N GLY A 159 -15.13 9.99 -6.69
CA GLY A 159 -14.65 9.21 -7.81
C GLY A 159 -14.09 10.08 -8.93
N GLU A 160 -14.84 11.10 -9.35
CA GLU A 160 -14.43 12.07 -10.36
C GLU A 160 -13.20 12.85 -9.92
N GLU A 161 -13.14 13.31 -8.66
CA GLU A 161 -11.96 13.99 -8.15
C GLU A 161 -10.73 13.07 -8.14
N ARG A 162 -10.89 11.81 -7.70
CA ARG A 162 -9.81 10.82 -7.77
C ARG A 162 -9.35 10.59 -9.21
N PHE A 163 -10.29 10.52 -10.17
CA PHE A 163 -9.99 10.34 -11.58
C PHE A 163 -9.21 11.54 -12.14
N ARG A 164 -9.67 12.77 -11.88
CA ARG A 164 -9.02 14.02 -12.31
C ARG A 164 -7.61 14.17 -11.77
N LEU A 165 -7.40 13.87 -10.48
CA LEU A 165 -6.06 13.88 -9.87
C LEU A 165 -5.12 12.89 -10.57
N LYS A 166 -5.66 11.77 -11.03
CA LYS A 166 -4.89 10.72 -11.68
C LYS A 166 -4.54 11.05 -13.12
N THR A 167 -5.48 11.56 -13.90
CA THR A 167 -5.22 12.11 -15.22
C THR A 167 -4.18 13.24 -15.15
N GLY A 168 -4.27 14.12 -14.14
CA GLY A 168 -3.26 15.17 -13.91
C GLY A 168 -1.85 14.60 -13.68
N HIS A 169 -1.73 13.53 -12.87
CA HIS A 169 -0.46 12.85 -12.66
C HIS A 169 0.11 12.27 -13.97
N PHE A 170 -0.71 11.59 -14.78
CA PHE A 170 -0.25 11.05 -16.06
C PHE A 170 0.12 12.14 -17.06
N ALA A 171 -0.64 13.24 -17.11
CA ALA A 171 -0.31 14.39 -17.94
C ALA A 171 1.06 14.98 -17.59
N GLU A 172 1.37 15.12 -16.30
CA GLU A 172 2.70 15.57 -15.86
C GLU A 172 3.80 14.59 -16.24
N ALA A 173 3.56 13.28 -16.05
CA ALA A 173 4.52 12.23 -16.42
C ALA A 173 4.80 12.21 -17.93
N MET A 174 3.77 12.41 -18.76
CA MET A 174 3.88 12.51 -20.22
C MET A 174 4.63 13.76 -20.69
N GLY A 175 4.75 14.80 -19.85
CA GLY A 175 5.64 15.93 -20.12
C GLY A 175 7.14 15.57 -20.05
N LYS A 176 7.48 14.43 -19.44
CA LYS A 176 8.86 13.99 -19.19
C LYS A 176 9.24 12.72 -19.97
N ARG A 177 8.26 11.92 -20.38
CA ARG A 177 8.44 10.58 -20.98
C ARG A 177 7.39 10.32 -22.07
N LEU A 178 7.67 9.40 -22.98
CA LEU A 178 6.72 9.00 -24.01
C LEU A 178 5.43 8.41 -23.38
N PRO A 179 4.24 8.67 -23.95
CA PRO A 179 2.98 8.11 -23.43
C PRO A 179 3.00 6.59 -23.24
N SER A 180 3.66 5.87 -24.17
CA SER A 180 3.80 4.42 -24.11
C SER A 180 4.58 3.94 -22.88
N GLN A 181 5.64 4.67 -22.53
CA GLN A 181 6.44 4.41 -21.36
C GLN A 181 5.68 4.74 -20.06
N VAL A 182 4.93 5.85 -20.05
CA VAL A 182 4.08 6.22 -18.89
C VAL A 182 3.01 5.15 -18.64
N LEU A 183 2.35 4.67 -19.70
CA LEU A 183 1.39 3.56 -19.62
C LEU A 183 2.03 2.28 -19.06
N PHE A 184 3.21 1.91 -19.57
CA PHE A 184 3.93 0.73 -19.12
C PHE A 184 4.31 0.82 -17.63
N GLU A 185 4.89 1.95 -17.19
CA GLU A 185 5.20 2.19 -15.78
C GLU A 185 3.95 2.11 -14.90
N GLY A 186 2.83 2.70 -15.34
CA GLY A 186 1.57 2.62 -14.61
C GLY A 186 1.04 1.18 -14.47
N ILE A 187 1.11 0.37 -15.53
CA ILE A 187 0.71 -1.04 -15.50
C ILE A 187 1.61 -1.82 -14.53
N MET A 188 2.93 -1.60 -14.60
CA MET A 188 3.89 -2.24 -13.71
C MET A 188 3.63 -1.84 -12.25
N GLY A 189 3.46 -0.54 -11.97
CA GLY A 189 3.11 -0.05 -10.63
C GLY A 189 1.81 -0.65 -10.08
N ALA A 190 0.79 -0.82 -10.94
CA ALA A 190 -0.44 -1.51 -10.56
C ALA A 190 -0.20 -2.99 -10.19
N LEU A 191 0.71 -3.69 -10.88
CA LEU A 191 1.09 -5.07 -10.55
C LEU A 191 1.86 -5.19 -9.22
N GLY A 192 2.52 -4.11 -8.79
CA GLY A 192 3.24 -4.05 -7.51
C GLY A 192 2.36 -3.92 -6.27
N TYR A 193 1.05 -3.64 -6.39
CA TYR A 193 0.17 -3.33 -5.26
C TYR A 193 0.74 -2.16 -4.41
N SER A 194 0.11 -1.82 -3.28
CA SER A 194 0.61 -0.74 -2.41
C SER A 194 2.05 -0.95 -1.92
N LYS A 195 2.47 -2.21 -1.68
CA LYS A 195 3.78 -2.52 -1.07
C LYS A 195 4.97 -2.47 -2.03
N ASN A 196 4.76 -2.76 -3.32
CA ASN A 196 5.84 -2.81 -4.30
C ASN A 196 5.61 -1.91 -5.52
N LYS A 197 4.58 -1.04 -5.51
CA LYS A 197 4.26 -0.15 -6.64
C LYS A 197 5.48 0.61 -7.14
N GLU A 198 6.19 1.31 -6.25
CA GLU A 198 7.33 2.15 -6.62
C GLU A 198 8.49 1.34 -7.19
N PHE A 199 8.78 0.15 -6.63
CA PHE A 199 9.83 -0.75 -7.15
C PHE A 199 9.47 -1.32 -8.52
N PHE A 200 8.20 -1.62 -8.79
CA PHE A 200 7.75 -2.02 -10.13
C PHE A 200 7.86 -0.86 -11.13
N GLU A 201 7.52 0.36 -10.74
CA GLU A 201 7.68 1.56 -11.57
C GLU A 201 9.17 1.86 -11.84
N GLU A 202 10.03 1.69 -10.84
CA GLU A 202 11.48 1.81 -10.99
C GLU A 202 12.04 0.75 -11.93
N LEU A 203 11.63 -0.51 -11.77
CA LEU A 203 12.00 -1.59 -12.69
C LEU A 203 11.59 -1.26 -14.13
N ALA A 204 10.39 -0.71 -14.33
CA ALA A 204 9.90 -0.30 -15.64
C ALA A 204 10.65 0.89 -16.25
N ARG A 205 11.26 1.75 -15.42
CA ARG A 205 12.19 2.80 -15.87
C ARG A 205 13.56 2.24 -16.23
N CYS A 206 14.05 1.26 -15.46
CA CYS A 206 15.30 0.57 -15.73
C CYS A 206 15.23 -0.33 -16.99
N LEU A 207 14.06 -0.86 -17.31
CA LEU A 207 13.78 -1.60 -18.55
C LEU A 207 12.72 -0.87 -19.38
N PRO A 208 13.09 0.17 -20.14
CA PRO A 208 12.13 0.92 -20.95
C PRO A 208 11.35 0.01 -21.90
N LEU A 209 10.07 0.30 -22.10
CA LEU A 209 9.15 -0.50 -22.92
C LEU A 209 9.72 -0.77 -24.32
N ALA A 210 10.29 0.26 -24.96
CA ALA A 210 10.85 0.16 -26.31
C ALA A 210 11.99 -0.89 -26.41
N VAL A 211 12.76 -1.07 -25.33
CA VAL A 211 13.82 -2.09 -25.27
C VAL A 211 13.19 -3.48 -25.22
N LEU A 212 12.18 -3.67 -24.37
CA LEU A 212 11.45 -4.94 -24.23
C LEU A 212 10.75 -5.33 -25.55
N GLU A 213 10.06 -4.39 -26.20
CA GLU A 213 9.40 -4.61 -27.49
C GLU A 213 10.42 -4.91 -28.59
N GLY A 214 11.58 -4.23 -28.60
CA GLY A 214 12.67 -4.50 -29.51
C GLY A 214 13.21 -5.93 -29.43
N PHE A 215 13.36 -6.46 -28.21
CA PHE A 215 13.76 -7.86 -28.00
C PHE A 215 12.70 -8.89 -28.42
N CYS A 216 11.43 -8.49 -28.50
CA CYS A 216 10.34 -9.38 -28.95
C CYS A 216 10.16 -9.41 -30.47
N LEU A 217 10.70 -8.42 -31.19
CA LEU A 217 10.47 -8.27 -32.63
C LEU A 217 10.93 -9.51 -33.41
N GLY A 218 10.04 -10.05 -34.25
CA GLY A 218 10.30 -11.23 -35.09
C GLY A 218 10.37 -12.56 -34.34
N LYS A 219 10.14 -12.58 -33.01
CA LYS A 219 10.13 -13.81 -32.21
C LYS A 219 8.74 -14.42 -32.12
N PRO A 220 8.60 -15.76 -32.08
CA PRO A 220 7.32 -16.40 -31.81
C PRO A 220 6.87 -16.12 -30.36
N PRO A 221 5.55 -16.15 -30.07
CA PRO A 221 5.02 -15.77 -28.74
C PRO A 221 5.65 -16.50 -27.55
N GLN A 222 5.96 -17.80 -27.71
CA GLN A 222 6.60 -18.58 -26.64
C GLN A 222 8.01 -18.08 -26.31
N GLU A 223 8.78 -17.68 -27.31
CA GLU A 223 10.13 -17.13 -27.13
C GLU A 223 10.09 -15.71 -26.57
N GLN A 224 9.13 -14.89 -27.02
CA GLN A 224 8.88 -13.56 -26.45
C GLN A 224 8.66 -13.63 -24.94
N VAL A 225 7.80 -14.55 -24.48
CA VAL A 225 7.55 -14.75 -23.05
C VAL A 225 8.82 -15.13 -22.29
N LYS A 226 9.64 -16.04 -22.84
CA LYS A 226 10.91 -16.45 -22.19
C LYS A 226 11.87 -15.28 -22.06
N VAL A 227 12.04 -14.51 -23.12
CA VAL A 227 12.90 -13.32 -23.15
C VAL A 227 12.41 -12.27 -22.14
N LEU A 228 11.12 -11.94 -22.15
CA LEU A 228 10.55 -10.97 -21.23
C LEU A 228 10.65 -11.42 -19.76
N LYS A 229 10.44 -12.71 -19.47
CA LYS A 229 10.65 -13.27 -18.12
C LYS A 229 12.10 -13.10 -17.68
N ALA A 230 13.05 -13.47 -18.52
CA ALA A 230 14.47 -13.39 -18.21
C ALA A 230 14.90 -11.95 -17.94
N LEU A 231 14.50 -10.99 -18.78
CA LEU A 231 14.81 -9.58 -18.61
C LEU A 231 14.16 -9.01 -17.33
N LEU A 232 12.85 -9.21 -17.14
CA LEU A 232 12.13 -8.65 -15.99
C LEU A 232 12.60 -9.24 -14.65
N LEU A 233 12.75 -10.57 -14.56
CA LEU A 233 13.24 -11.21 -13.33
C LEU A 233 14.72 -10.94 -13.11
N GLY A 234 15.51 -10.88 -14.17
CA GLY A 234 16.95 -10.63 -14.12
C GLY A 234 17.25 -9.23 -13.60
N ARG A 235 16.65 -8.19 -14.22
CA ARG A 235 16.80 -6.81 -13.74
C ARG A 235 16.23 -6.63 -12.34
N ALA A 236 15.16 -7.36 -11.97
CA ALA A 236 14.62 -7.31 -10.62
C ALA A 236 15.52 -7.97 -9.56
N GLY A 237 16.56 -8.72 -9.95
CA GLY A 237 17.34 -9.54 -9.02
C GLY A 237 16.55 -10.72 -8.43
N LEU A 238 15.50 -11.17 -9.13
CA LEU A 238 14.58 -12.22 -8.70
C LEU A 238 14.68 -13.50 -9.54
N LEU A 239 15.71 -13.64 -10.37
CA LEU A 239 16.07 -14.94 -10.95
C LEU A 239 16.53 -15.87 -9.83
N VAL A 240 15.88 -17.03 -9.72
CA VAL A 240 16.21 -18.02 -8.70
C VAL A 240 17.49 -18.75 -9.11
N VAL A 241 18.56 -18.56 -8.34
CA VAL A 241 19.83 -19.28 -8.50
C VAL A 241 19.57 -20.79 -8.39
N GLY A 242 19.86 -21.54 -9.45
CA GLY A 242 19.62 -22.99 -9.53
C GLY A 242 18.22 -23.39 -9.98
N GLY A 243 17.43 -22.44 -10.51
CA GLY A 243 16.15 -22.68 -11.17
C GLY A 243 16.31 -23.08 -12.65
N ASP A 244 15.40 -22.59 -13.49
CA ASP A 244 15.44 -22.77 -14.95
C ASP A 244 16.65 -22.04 -15.54
N GLY A 245 17.78 -22.74 -15.65
CA GLY A 245 19.03 -22.22 -16.20
C GLY A 245 18.93 -21.73 -17.65
N GLU A 246 17.79 -21.92 -18.33
CA GLU A 246 17.50 -21.21 -19.58
C GLU A 246 17.33 -19.70 -19.37
N LEU A 247 16.57 -19.26 -18.36
CA LEU A 247 16.32 -17.83 -18.12
C LEU A 247 17.59 -17.10 -17.67
N GLU A 248 18.42 -17.74 -16.86
CA GLU A 248 19.73 -17.21 -16.45
C GLU A 248 20.65 -17.01 -17.66
N ARG A 249 20.67 -17.97 -18.61
CA ARG A 249 21.43 -17.84 -19.85
C ARG A 249 20.90 -16.71 -20.73
N ILE A 250 19.59 -16.59 -20.87
CA ILE A 250 18.99 -15.49 -21.65
C ILE A 250 19.34 -14.13 -21.02
N TRP A 251 19.23 -14.00 -19.69
CA TRP A 251 19.62 -12.77 -18.99
C TRP A 251 21.11 -12.46 -19.14
N SER A 252 21.98 -13.46 -19.02
CA SER A 252 23.43 -13.29 -19.22
C SER A 252 23.77 -12.79 -20.63
N CYS A 253 23.00 -13.23 -21.65
CA CYS A 253 23.23 -12.83 -23.03
C CYS A 253 22.58 -11.48 -23.43
N LEU A 254 21.39 -11.19 -22.92
CA LEU A 254 20.56 -10.06 -23.38
C LEU A 254 20.44 -8.92 -22.34
N GLY A 255 20.71 -9.21 -21.08
CA GLY A 255 20.70 -8.23 -20.01
C GLY A 255 21.90 -7.30 -20.07
N ASP A 256 21.80 -6.18 -19.38
CA ASP A 256 22.89 -5.24 -19.20
C ASP A 256 23.79 -5.57 -18.00
N GLY A 257 23.53 -6.70 -17.32
CA GLY A 257 24.30 -7.18 -16.17
C GLY A 257 24.00 -6.46 -14.86
N GLU A 258 23.16 -5.42 -14.89
CA GLU A 258 22.74 -4.67 -13.71
C GLU A 258 21.44 -5.26 -13.16
N ALA A 259 21.45 -5.65 -11.89
CA ALA A 259 20.27 -6.13 -11.17
C ALA A 259 19.96 -5.22 -9.98
N MET A 260 18.68 -4.98 -9.75
CA MET A 260 18.19 -4.37 -8.52
C MET A 260 18.49 -5.26 -7.33
N ASP A 261 18.66 -4.66 -6.14
CA ASP A 261 18.81 -5.42 -4.91
C ASP A 261 17.51 -6.18 -4.59
N SER A 262 17.62 -7.50 -4.44
CA SER A 262 16.49 -8.38 -4.15
C SER A 262 15.84 -8.07 -2.79
N SER A 263 16.56 -7.43 -1.88
CA SER A 263 16.06 -7.00 -0.56
C SER A 263 15.04 -5.85 -0.62
N LEU A 264 14.99 -5.11 -1.74
CA LEU A 264 14.01 -4.04 -1.96
C LEU A 264 12.58 -4.57 -2.02
N TRP A 265 12.39 -5.79 -2.54
CA TRP A 265 11.07 -6.38 -2.74
C TRP A 265 10.41 -6.77 -1.42
N ARG A 266 9.30 -6.10 -1.10
CA ARG A 266 8.53 -6.33 0.13
C ARG A 266 7.64 -7.56 -0.04
N VAL A 267 8.00 -8.66 0.63
CA VAL A 267 7.24 -9.92 0.61
C VAL A 267 6.51 -10.22 1.93
N PHE A 268 6.84 -9.53 3.03
CA PHE A 268 6.19 -9.72 4.32
C PHE A 268 4.70 -9.32 4.27
N ARG A 269 3.82 -10.23 4.68
CA ARG A 269 2.36 -10.09 4.61
C ARG A 269 1.85 -9.77 3.21
N VAL A 270 2.56 -10.21 2.18
CA VAL A 270 2.08 -10.28 0.80
C VAL A 270 1.55 -11.69 0.57
N ARG A 271 0.34 -11.82 0.01
CA ARG A 271 -0.19 -13.14 -0.33
C ARG A 271 0.67 -13.80 -1.40
N PRO A 272 0.87 -15.12 -1.40
CA PRO A 272 1.67 -15.82 -2.42
C PRO A 272 1.31 -15.43 -3.87
N GLU A 273 0.02 -15.27 -4.16
CA GLU A 273 -0.48 -14.84 -5.49
C GLU A 273 0.00 -13.43 -5.91
N ASN A 274 0.42 -12.62 -4.95
CA ASN A 274 0.89 -11.24 -5.14
C ASN A 274 2.42 -11.13 -5.07
N HIS A 275 3.15 -12.26 -4.97
CA HIS A 275 4.61 -12.23 -4.91
C HIS A 275 5.20 -11.51 -6.14
N PRO A 276 6.20 -10.61 -5.98
CA PRO A 276 6.75 -9.82 -7.08
C PRO A 276 7.19 -10.66 -8.29
N ALA A 277 7.97 -11.73 -8.07
CA ALA A 277 8.40 -12.62 -9.15
C ALA A 277 7.22 -13.21 -9.96
N ARG A 278 6.13 -13.61 -9.27
CA ARG A 278 4.92 -14.13 -9.93
C ARG A 278 4.22 -13.05 -10.77
N ARG A 279 4.21 -11.81 -10.28
CA ARG A 279 3.61 -10.67 -10.99
C ARG A 279 4.43 -10.24 -12.20
N LEU A 280 5.76 -10.32 -12.12
CA LEU A 280 6.65 -10.11 -13.27
C LEU A 280 6.45 -11.19 -14.35
N VAL A 281 6.24 -12.44 -13.96
CA VAL A 281 5.83 -13.49 -14.90
C VAL A 281 4.49 -13.15 -15.57
N GLY A 282 3.51 -12.64 -14.82
CA GLY A 282 2.26 -12.13 -15.38
C GLY A 282 2.46 -10.98 -16.38
N ALA A 283 3.33 -10.02 -16.06
CA ALA A 283 3.69 -8.92 -16.94
C ALA A 283 4.32 -9.41 -18.25
N ALA A 284 5.23 -10.38 -18.19
CA ALA A 284 5.87 -10.96 -19.37
C ALA A 284 4.84 -11.56 -20.35
N TYR A 285 3.86 -12.30 -19.83
CA TYR A 285 2.77 -12.84 -20.66
C TYR A 285 1.86 -11.75 -21.24
N LEU A 286 1.55 -10.71 -20.46
CA LEU A 286 0.74 -9.59 -20.93
C LEU A 286 1.45 -8.82 -22.05
N LEU A 287 2.73 -8.51 -21.88
CA LEU A 287 3.55 -7.82 -22.88
C LEU A 287 3.70 -8.66 -24.15
N ALA A 288 4.02 -9.96 -24.03
CA ALA A 288 4.10 -10.85 -25.19
C ALA A 288 2.78 -10.91 -25.97
N ARG A 289 1.63 -10.92 -25.28
CA ARG A 289 0.31 -10.90 -25.93
C ARG A 289 0.10 -9.65 -26.79
N PHE A 290 0.70 -8.52 -26.41
CA PHE A 290 0.55 -7.25 -27.10
C PHE A 290 1.74 -6.90 -28.00
N ALA A 291 2.79 -7.74 -28.05
CA ALA A 291 4.04 -7.43 -28.73
C ALA A 291 3.90 -7.22 -30.25
N GLU A 292 2.93 -7.88 -30.91
CA GLU A 292 2.72 -7.74 -32.36
C GLU A 292 2.28 -6.33 -32.76
N ALA A 293 1.35 -5.72 -32.00
CA ALA A 293 0.89 -4.36 -32.24
C ALA A 293 1.68 -3.32 -31.44
N GLY A 294 2.36 -3.73 -30.37
CA GLY A 294 2.86 -2.86 -29.31
C GLY A 294 1.81 -2.62 -28.23
N LEU A 295 2.27 -2.43 -26.99
CA LEU A 295 1.38 -2.28 -25.82
C LEU A 295 0.40 -1.12 -25.99
N SER A 296 0.89 0.04 -26.43
CA SER A 296 0.08 1.27 -26.50
C SER A 296 -1.00 1.22 -27.58
N GLU A 297 -0.61 0.80 -28.78
CA GLU A 297 -1.54 0.64 -29.91
C GLU A 297 -2.62 -0.38 -29.57
N ARG A 298 -2.23 -1.50 -28.94
CA ARG A 298 -3.21 -2.50 -28.53
C ARG A 298 -4.18 -1.98 -27.47
N VAL A 299 -3.70 -1.24 -26.48
CA VAL A 299 -4.56 -0.61 -25.46
C VAL A 299 -5.54 0.37 -26.10
N LEU A 300 -5.09 1.23 -27.02
CA LEU A 300 -5.96 2.17 -27.73
C LEU A 300 -7.06 1.47 -28.54
N GLN A 301 -6.72 0.39 -29.25
CA GLN A 301 -7.71 -0.42 -29.97
C GLN A 301 -8.76 -1.03 -29.03
N LEU A 302 -8.34 -1.57 -27.89
CA LEU A 302 -9.25 -2.15 -26.90
C LEU A 302 -10.17 -1.08 -26.31
N VAL A 303 -9.65 0.09 -25.95
CA VAL A 303 -10.45 1.20 -25.42
C VAL A 303 -11.45 1.70 -26.48
N GLY A 304 -11.03 1.84 -27.74
CA GLY A 304 -11.91 2.25 -28.84
C GLY A 304 -13.05 1.26 -29.14
N GLN A 305 -12.92 0.00 -28.73
CA GLN A 305 -13.95 -1.05 -28.87
C GLN A 305 -14.83 -1.19 -27.62
N ALA A 306 -14.43 -0.59 -26.50
CA ALA A 306 -15.12 -0.75 -25.23
C ALA A 306 -16.50 -0.09 -25.27
N ARG A 307 -17.50 -0.77 -24.70
CA ARG A 307 -18.85 -0.24 -24.51
C ARG A 307 -19.12 0.01 -23.02
N PRO A 308 -19.83 1.09 -22.65
CA PRO A 308 -20.21 1.34 -21.27
C PRO A 308 -20.90 0.13 -20.63
N GLY A 309 -20.56 -0.18 -19.38
CA GLY A 309 -21.17 -1.27 -18.61
C GLY A 309 -20.64 -2.68 -18.92
N THR A 310 -19.61 -2.83 -19.76
CA THR A 310 -19.01 -4.15 -20.06
C THR A 310 -17.72 -4.37 -19.28
N SER A 311 -17.60 -5.51 -18.59
CA SER A 311 -16.35 -5.95 -17.96
C SER A 311 -15.33 -6.53 -18.96
N TRP A 312 -15.52 -6.27 -20.24
CA TRP A 312 -14.74 -6.86 -21.33
C TRP A 312 -13.32 -6.28 -21.40
N LEU A 313 -13.16 -5.01 -21.05
CA LEU A 313 -11.82 -4.42 -21.00
C LEU A 313 -10.97 -5.10 -19.92
N ASP A 314 -11.56 -5.41 -18.76
CA ASP A 314 -10.89 -6.15 -17.68
C ASP A 314 -10.35 -7.51 -18.17
N SER A 315 -11.13 -8.28 -18.95
CA SER A 315 -10.70 -9.62 -19.39
C SER A 315 -9.50 -9.59 -20.34
N SER A 316 -9.32 -8.50 -21.07
CA SER A 316 -8.17 -8.32 -21.98
C SER A 316 -6.84 -8.22 -21.23
N PHE A 317 -6.86 -7.78 -19.96
CA PHE A 317 -5.69 -7.67 -19.08
C PHE A 317 -5.54 -8.87 -18.12
N MET A 318 -6.44 -9.84 -18.17
CA MET A 318 -6.31 -11.07 -17.39
C MET A 318 -5.28 -12.02 -18.02
N VAL A 319 -4.48 -12.65 -17.15
CA VAL A 319 -3.44 -13.61 -17.54
C VAL A 319 -3.59 -14.87 -16.70
N SER A 320 -3.76 -16.00 -17.38
CA SER A 320 -3.77 -17.33 -16.77
C SER A 320 -2.37 -17.95 -16.76
N ALA A 321 -2.10 -18.82 -15.79
CA ALA A 321 -0.90 -19.63 -15.76
C ALA A 321 -0.94 -20.69 -16.89
N PRO A 322 0.21 -21.11 -17.44
CA PRO A 322 0.26 -22.02 -18.59
C PRO A 322 0.10 -23.51 -18.25
N GLU A 323 0.24 -23.89 -16.97
CA GLU A 323 0.19 -25.28 -16.49
C GLU A 323 -1.12 -25.58 -15.75
N PRO A 324 -1.53 -26.86 -15.61
CA PRO A 324 -2.77 -27.20 -14.93
C PRO A 324 -2.62 -26.98 -13.42
N CYS A 325 -2.80 -25.74 -12.99
CA CYS A 325 -3.02 -25.41 -11.59
C CYS A 325 -4.48 -25.75 -11.22
N SER A 326 -4.74 -26.07 -9.95
CA SER A 326 -6.09 -26.23 -9.43
C SER A 326 -6.46 -25.01 -8.57
N GLY A 327 -7.65 -24.43 -8.79
CA GLY A 327 -8.20 -23.34 -7.96
C GLY A 327 -7.72 -21.92 -8.33
N SER A 328 -7.67 -21.01 -7.34
CA SER A 328 -7.33 -19.59 -7.51
C SER A 328 -5.86 -19.33 -7.90
N GLU A 329 -5.03 -20.37 -7.89
CA GLU A 329 -3.61 -20.34 -8.31
C GLU A 329 -3.44 -20.33 -9.84
N CYS A 330 -4.53 -20.47 -10.61
CA CYS A 330 -4.50 -20.45 -12.08
C CYS A 330 -4.28 -19.08 -12.71
N SER A 331 -4.33 -17.99 -11.94
CA SER A 331 -4.25 -16.64 -12.51
C SER A 331 -2.99 -15.91 -12.07
N LEU A 332 -2.22 -15.43 -13.05
CA LEU A 332 -1.09 -14.52 -12.83
C LEU A 332 -1.56 -13.07 -12.71
N ILE A 333 -2.60 -12.71 -13.47
CA ILE A 333 -3.34 -11.45 -13.36
C ILE A 333 -4.83 -11.76 -13.38
N GLY A 334 -5.46 -11.76 -12.19
CA GLY A 334 -6.89 -12.03 -12.04
C GLY A 334 -7.76 -10.81 -12.29
N GLN A 335 -9.07 -11.02 -12.36
CA GLN A 335 -10.06 -9.98 -12.71
C GLN A 335 -9.94 -8.70 -11.85
N GLY A 336 -9.79 -8.85 -10.52
CA GLY A 336 -9.66 -7.67 -9.64
C GLY A 336 -8.43 -6.82 -9.97
N ARG A 337 -7.29 -7.44 -10.29
CA ARG A 337 -6.07 -6.70 -10.67
C ARG A 337 -6.17 -6.12 -12.08
N ALA A 338 -6.77 -6.85 -13.01
CA ALA A 338 -7.03 -6.37 -14.35
C ALA A 338 -7.95 -5.14 -14.33
N ARG A 339 -9.04 -5.19 -13.55
CA ARG A 339 -9.93 -4.04 -13.31
C ARG A 339 -9.18 -2.86 -12.69
N GLU A 340 -8.33 -3.12 -11.70
CA GLU A 340 -7.50 -2.05 -11.14
C GLU A 340 -6.64 -1.42 -12.23
N ILE A 341 -5.93 -2.18 -13.07
CA ILE A 341 -5.15 -1.63 -14.20
C ILE A 341 -6.03 -0.77 -15.12
N VAL A 342 -7.22 -1.25 -15.50
CA VAL A 342 -8.14 -0.52 -16.36
C VAL A 342 -8.56 0.81 -15.74
N ILE A 343 -9.15 0.78 -14.55
CA ILE A 343 -9.73 1.96 -13.88
C ILE A 343 -8.65 2.97 -13.49
N ASN A 344 -7.47 2.49 -13.12
CA ASN A 344 -6.44 3.34 -12.52
C ASN A 344 -5.36 3.80 -13.49
N ILE A 345 -5.18 3.12 -14.62
CA ILE A 345 -4.02 3.36 -15.50
C ILE A 345 -4.47 3.64 -16.93
N ILE A 346 -5.48 2.93 -17.43
CA ILE A 346 -5.86 3.00 -18.85
C ILE A 346 -6.91 4.07 -19.11
N LEU A 347 -7.91 4.18 -18.23
CA LEU A 347 -8.98 5.15 -18.39
C LEU A 347 -8.55 6.59 -18.04
N PRO A 348 -7.87 6.86 -16.90
CA PRO A 348 -7.41 8.20 -16.55
C PRO A 348 -6.26 8.66 -17.42
#